data_AF-A0A0Q8NIJ2-F1
#
_entry.id   AF-A0A0Q8NIJ2-F1
#
_cell.length_a   1.000
_cell.length_b   1.000
_cell.length_c   1.000
_cell.angle_alpha   90.00
_cell.angle_beta   90.00
_cell.angle_gamma   90.00
#
_symmetry.space_group_name_H-M   'P 1'
#
loop_
_entity.id
_entity.type
_entity.pdbx_description
1 polymer ?
#
loop_
_entity_poly.entity_id
_entity_poly.type
_entity_poly.pdbx_seq_one_letter_code
_entity_poly.pdbx_strand_id
1 'polypeptide(L)'
;MTQTKRERLEALTTERSQAVTNLEGLKRARAQARIDGESFDRDAEIGTLQITIEGLAEAVVLAQAQVDREEDRALALWKADRARKVGEAIGTHADAYLASVVKASEAIDTLVAELGKVNSAALSIVALGREIPGLNDVPPLNSSTVMMRLSERIGRAFSRIQGLVAPGNYGRLSWVPEQMRDENWGSEERLQLRSVIEDLLQRLEQEISKQQALANAE
;
A
#
# COMPACT_ATOMS: atom_id res chain seq x y z
N MET A 1 16.72 -46.44 -6.35
CA MET A 1 16.56 -45.02 -5.96
C MET A 1 17.95 -44.42 -5.86
N THR A 2 18.21 -43.31 -6.56
CA THR A 2 19.53 -42.68 -6.60
C THR A 2 19.71 -41.83 -5.34
N GLN A 3 20.80 -42.06 -4.59
CA GLN A 3 21.12 -41.30 -3.37
C GLN A 3 21.20 -39.79 -3.67
N THR A 4 20.66 -38.94 -2.79
CA THR A 4 20.83 -37.49 -2.92
C THR A 4 22.29 -37.10 -2.66
N LYS A 5 22.76 -35.95 -3.17
CA LYS A 5 24.16 -35.53 -2.97
C LYS A 5 24.51 -35.32 -1.49
N ARG A 6 23.54 -34.90 -0.69
CA ARG A 6 23.67 -34.74 0.76
C ARG A 6 23.78 -36.09 1.47
N GLU A 7 22.94 -37.06 1.12
CA GLU A 7 23.07 -38.45 1.60
C GLU A 7 24.40 -39.09 1.18
N ARG A 8 24.91 -38.76 -0.01
CA ARG A 8 26.20 -39.25 -0.49
C ARG A 8 27.37 -38.64 0.27
N LEU A 9 27.32 -37.34 0.60
CA LEU A 9 28.29 -36.67 1.46
C LEU A 9 28.30 -37.26 2.87
N GLU A 10 27.13 -37.51 3.45
CA GLU A 10 27.00 -38.16 4.78
C GLU A 10 27.59 -39.57 4.76
N ALA A 11 27.31 -40.35 3.70
CA ALA A 11 27.88 -41.68 3.52
C ALA A 11 29.42 -41.64 3.42
N LEU A 12 29.99 -40.75 2.59
CA LEU A 12 31.45 -40.60 2.44
C LEU A 12 32.13 -40.14 3.74
N THR A 13 31.47 -39.23 4.48
CA THR A 13 31.98 -38.75 5.78
C THR A 13 31.97 -39.87 6.82
N THR A 14 30.92 -40.69 6.83
CA THR A 14 30.80 -41.85 7.71
C THR A 14 31.86 -42.91 7.37
N GLU A 15 32.03 -43.22 6.08
CA GLU A 15 33.03 -44.17 5.59
C GLU A 15 34.45 -43.74 5.97
N ARG A 16 34.77 -42.44 5.83
CA ARG A 16 36.04 -41.87 6.27
C ARG A 16 36.26 -42.00 7.77
N SER A 17 35.24 -41.68 8.58
CA SER A 17 35.31 -41.77 10.05
C SER A 17 35.58 -43.21 10.51
N GLN A 18 34.90 -44.18 9.88
CA GLN A 18 35.11 -45.59 10.14
C GLN A 18 36.54 -46.03 9.75
N ALA A 19 37.03 -45.61 8.59
CA ALA A 19 38.39 -45.91 8.14
C ALA A 19 39.46 -45.34 9.08
N VAL A 20 39.29 -44.11 9.56
CA VAL A 20 40.17 -43.49 10.56
C VAL A 20 40.16 -44.28 11.88
N THR A 21 38.98 -44.66 12.36
CA THR A 21 38.83 -45.46 13.58
C THR A 21 39.53 -46.81 13.46
N ASN A 22 39.37 -47.50 12.32
CA ASN A 22 40.03 -48.76 12.03
C ASN A 22 41.56 -48.61 11.97
N LEU A 23 42.05 -47.53 11.35
CA LEU A 23 43.49 -47.23 11.28
C LEU A 23 44.08 -46.99 12.67
N GLU A 24 43.40 -46.24 13.54
CA GLU A 24 43.84 -46.04 14.93
C GLU A 24 43.89 -47.35 15.72
N GLY A 25 42.88 -48.20 15.54
CA GLY A 25 42.86 -49.55 16.12
C GLY A 25 44.07 -50.38 15.71
N LEU A 26 44.40 -50.41 14.41
CA LEU A 26 45.57 -51.12 13.89
C LEU A 26 46.90 -50.53 14.38
N LYS A 27 47.01 -49.21 14.48
CA LYS A 27 48.20 -48.55 15.05
C LYS A 27 48.42 -48.92 16.51
N ARG A 28 47.36 -48.98 17.32
CA ARG A 28 47.44 -49.44 18.72
C ARG A 28 47.85 -50.92 18.80
N ALA A 29 47.25 -51.78 17.99
CA ALA A 29 47.61 -53.20 17.94
C ALA A 29 49.08 -53.42 17.55
N ARG A 30 49.59 -52.66 16.57
CA ARG A 30 51.01 -52.68 16.19
C ARG A 30 51.92 -52.23 17.33
N ALA A 31 51.55 -51.17 18.04
CA ALA A 31 52.32 -50.68 19.18
C ALA A 31 52.36 -51.74 20.31
N GLN A 32 51.23 -52.40 20.57
CA GLN A 32 51.14 -53.46 21.56
C GLN A 32 51.99 -54.67 21.20
N ALA A 33 51.89 -55.20 19.97
CA ALA A 33 52.74 -56.30 19.51
C ALA A 33 54.24 -55.97 19.66
N ARG A 34 54.64 -54.72 19.41
CA ARG A 34 56.02 -54.27 19.61
C ARG A 34 56.46 -54.19 21.07
N ILE A 35 55.54 -53.88 21.99
CA ILE A 35 55.79 -53.93 23.44
C ILE A 35 55.95 -55.38 23.90
N ASP A 36 55.09 -56.27 23.39
CA ASP A 36 55.04 -57.68 23.76
C ASP A 36 56.15 -58.53 23.08
N GLY A 37 56.85 -57.96 22.09
CA GLY A 37 57.91 -58.64 21.34
C GLY A 37 57.41 -59.57 20.23
N GLU A 38 56.14 -59.44 19.84
CA GLU A 38 55.49 -60.22 18.80
C GLU A 38 55.64 -59.57 17.40
N SER A 39 55.53 -60.39 16.35
CA SER A 39 55.47 -59.88 14.97
C SER A 39 54.09 -59.32 14.65
N PHE A 40 54.04 -58.28 13.82
CA PHE A 40 52.79 -57.66 13.37
C PHE A 40 52.69 -57.73 11.84
N ASP A 41 51.79 -58.55 11.32
CA ASP A 41 51.74 -58.89 9.89
C ASP A 41 50.78 -58.01 9.07
N ARG A 42 50.08 -57.07 9.72
CA ARG A 42 49.04 -56.22 9.10
C ARG A 42 49.53 -54.83 8.71
N ASP A 43 50.82 -54.65 8.51
CA ASP A 43 51.41 -53.35 8.13
C ASP A 43 50.95 -52.87 6.74
N ALA A 44 50.69 -53.80 5.80
CA ALA A 44 50.14 -53.47 4.49
C ALA A 44 48.72 -52.88 4.57
N GLU A 45 47.92 -53.32 5.55
CA GLU A 45 46.56 -52.81 5.78
C GLU A 45 46.58 -51.37 6.30
N ILE A 46 47.56 -51.02 7.14
CA ILE A 46 47.78 -49.64 7.60
C ILE A 46 48.05 -48.73 6.40
N GLY A 47 48.97 -49.10 5.51
CA GLY A 47 49.28 -48.31 4.32
C GLY A 47 48.08 -48.15 3.37
N THR A 48 47.31 -49.22 3.16
CA THR A 48 46.10 -49.21 2.32
C THR A 48 45.02 -48.30 2.91
N LEU A 49 44.82 -48.33 4.24
CA LEU A 49 43.87 -47.47 4.93
C LEU A 49 44.29 -45.99 4.88
N GLN A 50 45.59 -45.69 4.97
CA GLN A 50 46.07 -44.31 4.83
C GLN A 50 45.71 -43.72 3.46
N ILE A 51 46.00 -44.46 2.38
CA ILE A 51 45.64 -44.04 1.01
C ILE A 51 44.12 -43.91 0.87
N THR A 52 43.37 -44.86 1.41
CA THR A 52 41.89 -44.83 1.38
C THR A 52 41.35 -43.60 2.12
N ILE A 53 41.88 -43.25 3.28
CA ILE A 53 41.47 -42.09 4.06
C ILE A 53 41.76 -40.78 3.31
N GLU A 54 42.91 -40.68 2.64
CA GLU A 54 43.25 -39.52 1.81
C GLU A 54 42.29 -39.38 0.63
N GLY A 55 42.05 -40.46 -0.12
CA GLY A 55 41.08 -40.45 -1.22
C GLY A 55 39.65 -40.13 -0.77
N LEU A 56 39.22 -40.64 0.39
CA LEU A 56 37.92 -40.29 0.99
C LEU A 56 37.87 -38.84 1.46
N ALA A 57 38.96 -38.27 1.96
CA ALA A 57 39.03 -36.87 2.35
C ALA A 57 38.82 -35.94 1.13
N GLU A 58 39.49 -36.23 0.02
CA GLU A 58 39.29 -35.50 -1.23
C GLU A 58 37.86 -35.64 -1.77
N ALA A 59 37.31 -36.86 -1.74
CA ALA A 59 35.94 -37.12 -2.16
C ALA A 59 34.91 -36.37 -1.30
N VAL A 60 35.12 -36.28 0.01
CA VAL A 60 34.27 -35.49 0.94
C VAL A 60 34.32 -34.00 0.59
N VAL A 61 35.51 -33.43 0.35
CA VAL A 61 35.66 -32.02 -0.04
C VAL A 61 34.92 -31.72 -1.34
N LEU A 62 35.06 -32.59 -2.35
CA LEU A 62 34.37 -32.43 -3.62
C LEU A 62 32.85 -32.58 -3.47
N ALA A 63 32.39 -33.56 -2.68
CA ALA A 63 30.97 -33.77 -2.41
C ALA A 63 30.35 -32.58 -1.68
N GLN A 64 31.04 -32.01 -0.69
CA GLN A 64 30.60 -30.80 0.02
C GLN A 64 30.42 -29.63 -0.95
N ALA A 65 31.43 -29.36 -1.79
CA ALA A 65 31.34 -28.28 -2.77
C ALA A 65 30.19 -28.47 -3.77
N GLN A 66 29.79 -29.72 -4.07
CA GLN A 66 28.64 -30.00 -4.91
C GLN A 66 27.31 -29.77 -4.20
N VAL A 67 27.22 -30.11 -2.91
CA VAL A 67 26.05 -29.82 -2.07
C VAL A 67 25.86 -28.31 -1.94
N ASP A 68 26.92 -27.57 -1.60
CA ASP A 68 26.87 -26.11 -1.44
C ASP A 68 26.36 -25.42 -2.71
N ARG A 69 26.89 -25.80 -3.89
CA ARG A 69 26.42 -25.25 -5.18
C ARG A 69 24.95 -25.56 -5.47
N GLU A 70 24.46 -26.72 -5.06
CA GLU A 70 23.07 -27.11 -5.28
C GLU A 70 22.13 -26.34 -4.35
N GLU A 71 22.54 -26.14 -3.09
CA GLU A 71 21.81 -25.33 -2.12
C GLU A 71 21.79 -23.85 -2.54
N ASP A 72 22.93 -23.30 -2.98
CA ASP A 72 23.02 -21.94 -3.52
C ASP A 72 22.12 -21.76 -4.75
N ARG A 73 22.12 -22.75 -5.66
CA ARG A 73 21.26 -22.74 -6.84
C ARG A 73 19.78 -22.77 -6.45
N ALA A 74 19.40 -23.63 -5.50
CA ALA A 74 18.01 -23.73 -5.03
C ALA A 74 17.57 -22.41 -4.37
N LEU A 75 18.43 -21.80 -3.55
CA LEU A 75 18.18 -20.51 -2.93
C LEU A 75 18.04 -19.39 -3.97
N ALA A 76 18.92 -19.37 -4.98
CA ALA A 76 18.85 -18.38 -6.05
C ALA A 76 17.54 -18.50 -6.86
N LEU A 77 17.12 -19.73 -7.18
CA LEU A 77 15.85 -19.98 -7.87
C LEU A 77 14.64 -19.53 -7.03
N TRP A 78 14.65 -19.83 -5.73
CA TRP A 78 13.59 -19.37 -4.83
C TRP A 78 13.54 -17.84 -4.73
N LYS A 79 14.70 -17.17 -4.61
CA LYS A 79 14.78 -15.70 -4.59
C LYS A 79 14.26 -15.11 -5.90
N ALA A 80 14.61 -15.69 -7.05
CA ALA A 80 14.15 -15.25 -8.35
C ALA A 80 12.62 -15.41 -8.52
N ASP A 81 12.05 -16.54 -8.10
CA ASP A 81 10.60 -16.77 -8.13
C ASP A 81 9.86 -15.77 -7.23
N ARG A 82 10.38 -15.52 -6.02
CA ARG A 82 9.82 -14.51 -5.12
C ARG A 82 9.89 -13.11 -5.73
N ALA A 83 11.02 -12.72 -6.33
CA ALA A 83 11.17 -11.44 -6.99
C ALA A 83 10.18 -11.27 -8.16
N ARG A 84 9.96 -12.32 -8.95
CA ARG A 84 8.97 -12.33 -10.03
C ARG A 84 7.55 -12.07 -9.50
N LYS A 85 7.12 -12.81 -8.47
CA LYS A 85 5.79 -12.63 -7.85
C LYS A 85 5.60 -11.23 -7.28
N VAL A 86 6.64 -10.67 -6.66
CA VAL A 86 6.61 -9.29 -6.17
C VAL A 86 6.48 -8.31 -7.34
N GLY A 87 7.21 -8.51 -8.44
CA GLY A 87 7.10 -7.70 -9.65
C GLY A 87 5.69 -7.71 -10.26
N GLU A 88 5.08 -8.90 -10.38
CA GLU A 88 3.70 -9.07 -10.87
C GLU A 88 2.68 -8.35 -9.96
N ALA A 89 2.84 -8.48 -8.65
CA ALA A 89 1.99 -7.78 -7.68
C ALA A 89 2.13 -6.25 -7.78
N ILE A 90 3.37 -5.74 -7.91
CA ILE A 90 3.63 -4.31 -8.13
C ILE A 90 2.92 -3.82 -9.39
N GLY A 91 3.03 -4.55 -10.50
CA GLY A 91 2.35 -4.20 -11.75
C GLY A 91 0.82 -4.08 -11.56
N THR A 92 0.22 -5.08 -10.92
CA THR A 92 -1.23 -5.10 -10.65
C THR A 92 -1.66 -3.92 -9.76
N HIS A 93 -0.90 -3.63 -8.70
CA HIS A 93 -1.18 -2.50 -7.82
C HIS A 93 -0.96 -1.14 -8.50
N ALA A 94 0.04 -1.04 -9.39
CA ALA A 94 0.29 0.17 -10.18
C ALA A 94 -0.88 0.45 -11.14
N ASP A 95 -1.38 -0.55 -11.84
CA ASP A 95 -2.54 -0.42 -12.73
C ASP A 95 -3.80 -0.02 -11.97
N ALA A 96 -4.04 -0.65 -10.81
CA ALA A 96 -5.17 -0.29 -9.95
C ALA A 96 -5.07 1.15 -9.40
N TYR A 97 -3.86 1.58 -9.04
CA TYR A 97 -3.59 2.94 -8.61
C TYR A 97 -3.86 3.94 -9.74
N LEU A 98 -3.30 3.73 -10.93
CA LEU A 98 -3.49 4.61 -12.09
C LEU A 98 -4.96 4.68 -12.51
N ALA A 99 -5.67 3.55 -12.52
CA ALA A 99 -7.11 3.54 -12.80
C ALA A 99 -7.91 4.36 -11.77
N SER A 100 -7.52 4.30 -10.49
CA SER A 100 -8.15 5.10 -9.44
C SER A 100 -7.83 6.59 -9.58
N VAL A 101 -6.61 6.94 -10.00
CA VAL A 101 -6.22 8.33 -10.30
C VAL A 101 -7.04 8.90 -11.46
N VAL A 102 -7.23 8.13 -12.54
CA VAL A 102 -8.07 8.55 -13.68
C VAL A 102 -9.50 8.83 -13.22
N LYS A 103 -10.11 7.90 -12.46
CA LYS A 103 -11.46 8.08 -11.91
C LYS A 103 -11.56 9.29 -10.99
N ALA A 104 -10.54 9.52 -10.16
CA ALA A 104 -10.49 10.69 -9.28
C ALA A 104 -10.42 12.00 -10.10
N SER A 105 -9.64 12.02 -11.18
CA SER A 105 -9.57 13.17 -12.10
C SER A 105 -10.93 13.45 -12.73
N GLU A 106 -11.60 12.44 -13.29
CA GLU A 106 -12.93 12.58 -13.90
C GLU A 106 -13.99 13.07 -12.88
N ALA A 107 -13.90 12.58 -11.64
CA ALA A 107 -14.78 13.02 -10.56
C ALA A 107 -14.53 14.49 -10.18
N ILE A 108 -13.28 14.94 -10.17
CA ILE A 108 -12.92 16.35 -9.93
C ILE A 108 -13.47 17.23 -11.06
N ASP A 109 -13.30 16.84 -12.32
CA ASP A 109 -13.83 17.61 -13.45
C ASP A 109 -15.35 17.73 -13.40
N THR A 110 -16.03 16.63 -13.07
CA THR A 110 -17.48 16.61 -12.85
C THR A 110 -17.89 17.54 -11.71
N LEU A 111 -17.18 17.48 -10.57
CA LEU A 111 -17.43 18.34 -9.43
C LEU A 111 -17.27 19.83 -9.82
N VAL A 112 -16.19 20.18 -10.51
CA VAL A 112 -15.93 21.57 -10.97
C VAL A 112 -17.06 22.04 -11.88
N ALA A 113 -17.52 21.22 -12.82
CA ALA A 113 -18.65 21.54 -13.70
C ALA A 113 -19.95 21.79 -12.91
N GLU A 114 -20.29 20.94 -11.95
CA GLU A 114 -21.49 21.11 -11.13
C GLU A 114 -21.40 22.34 -10.21
N LEU A 115 -20.24 22.61 -9.61
CA LEU A 115 -20.02 23.83 -8.83
C LEU A 115 -20.16 25.10 -9.68
N GLY A 116 -19.73 25.05 -10.94
CA GLY A 116 -19.95 26.12 -11.92
C GLY A 116 -21.44 26.39 -12.18
N LYS A 117 -22.26 25.34 -12.26
CA LYS A 117 -23.73 25.47 -12.39
C LYS A 117 -24.36 26.09 -11.15
N VAL A 118 -23.94 25.66 -9.96
CA VAL A 118 -24.42 26.23 -8.68
C VAL A 118 -24.12 27.73 -8.60
N ASN A 119 -22.87 28.13 -8.91
CA ASN A 119 -22.48 29.54 -8.91
C ASN A 119 -23.29 30.35 -9.94
N SER A 120 -23.48 29.81 -11.15
CA SER A 120 -24.27 30.48 -12.19
C SER A 120 -25.73 30.67 -11.78
N ALA A 121 -26.35 29.66 -11.16
CA ALA A 121 -27.71 29.74 -10.66
C ALA A 121 -27.85 30.78 -9.54
N ALA A 122 -26.90 30.82 -8.59
CA ALA A 122 -26.87 31.82 -7.53
C ALA A 122 -26.78 33.25 -8.09
N LEU A 123 -25.90 33.48 -9.08
CA LEU A 123 -25.77 34.77 -9.74
C LEU A 123 -27.05 35.20 -10.46
N SER A 124 -27.76 34.28 -11.11
CA SER A 124 -29.05 34.57 -11.75
C SER A 124 -30.11 35.03 -10.75
N ILE A 125 -30.18 34.40 -9.57
CA ILE A 125 -31.12 34.82 -8.52
C ILE A 125 -30.75 36.21 -7.98
N VAL A 126 -29.47 36.48 -7.77
CA VAL A 126 -29.00 37.82 -7.35
C VAL A 126 -29.33 38.88 -8.40
N ALA A 127 -29.15 38.56 -9.69
CA ALA A 127 -29.48 39.46 -10.78
C ALA A 127 -30.97 39.84 -10.78
N LEU A 128 -31.87 38.85 -10.63
CA LEU A 128 -33.31 39.09 -10.49
C LEU A 128 -33.64 39.94 -9.27
N GLY A 129 -32.97 39.68 -8.13
CA GLY A 129 -33.17 40.48 -6.92
C GLY A 129 -32.85 41.97 -7.11
N ARG A 130 -31.82 42.30 -7.91
CA ARG A 130 -31.44 43.70 -8.20
C ARG A 130 -32.47 44.47 -9.01
N GLU A 131 -33.39 43.79 -9.69
CA GLU A 131 -34.50 44.43 -10.39
C GLU A 131 -35.57 44.97 -9.42
N ILE A 132 -35.53 44.55 -8.15
CA ILE A 132 -36.46 45.01 -7.11
C ILE A 132 -35.90 46.29 -6.45
N PRO A 133 -36.58 47.44 -6.54
CA PRO A 133 -36.16 48.69 -5.90
C PRO A 133 -35.90 48.52 -4.40
N GLY A 134 -34.72 48.96 -3.93
CA GLY A 134 -34.32 48.88 -2.52
C GLY A 134 -33.68 47.55 -2.11
N LEU A 135 -33.60 46.57 -3.01
CA LEU A 135 -32.89 45.31 -2.79
C LEU A 135 -31.56 45.31 -3.55
N ASN A 136 -30.52 45.82 -2.89
CA ASN A 136 -29.19 45.96 -3.51
C ASN A 136 -28.27 44.75 -3.26
N ASP A 137 -28.60 43.90 -2.28
CA ASP A 137 -27.78 42.75 -1.91
C ASP A 137 -28.64 41.57 -1.45
N VAL A 138 -28.18 40.37 -1.77
CA VAL A 138 -28.73 39.10 -1.29
C VAL A 138 -27.56 38.32 -0.69
N PRO A 139 -27.13 38.66 0.55
CA PRO A 139 -25.88 38.17 1.12
C PRO A 139 -25.67 36.64 1.10
N PRO A 140 -26.72 35.81 1.31
CA PRO A 140 -26.59 34.36 1.25
C PRO A 140 -26.26 33.80 -0.14
N LEU A 141 -26.55 34.56 -1.20
CA LEU A 141 -26.36 34.18 -2.59
C LEU A 141 -25.23 34.96 -3.29
N ASN A 142 -24.58 35.89 -2.58
CA ASN A 142 -23.41 36.55 -3.12
C ASN A 142 -22.26 35.54 -3.32
N SER A 143 -21.38 35.83 -4.27
CA SER A 143 -20.32 34.90 -4.70
C SER A 143 -19.38 34.51 -3.56
N SER A 144 -19.06 35.44 -2.65
CA SER A 144 -18.17 35.19 -1.51
C SER A 144 -18.77 34.17 -0.53
N THR A 145 -20.05 34.33 -0.16
CA THR A 145 -20.71 33.44 0.79
C THR A 145 -20.90 32.05 0.17
N VAL A 146 -21.31 31.98 -1.10
CA VAL A 146 -21.42 30.71 -1.83
C VAL A 146 -20.07 29.99 -1.89
N MET A 147 -19.00 30.70 -2.27
CA MET A 147 -17.65 30.13 -2.32
C MET A 147 -17.16 29.63 -0.96
N MET A 148 -17.42 30.37 0.13
CA MET A 148 -17.03 29.96 1.48
C MET A 148 -17.76 28.67 1.90
N ARG A 149 -19.08 28.57 1.71
CA ARG A 149 -19.86 27.36 2.02
C ARG A 149 -19.39 26.16 1.20
N LEU A 150 -19.16 26.34 -0.09
CA LEU A 150 -18.66 25.27 -0.97
C LEU A 150 -17.26 24.80 -0.54
N SER A 151 -16.38 25.74 -0.20
CA SER A 151 -15.02 25.44 0.26
C SER A 151 -15.02 24.66 1.59
N GLU A 152 -15.88 25.04 2.53
CA GLU A 152 -16.06 24.31 3.79
C GLU A 152 -16.50 22.86 3.53
N ARG A 153 -17.52 22.67 2.67
CA ARG A 153 -18.04 21.34 2.33
C ARG A 153 -17.00 20.45 1.64
N ILE A 154 -16.26 21.01 0.69
CA ILE A 154 -15.14 20.32 0.03
C ILE A 154 -14.07 19.93 1.05
N GLY A 155 -13.67 20.85 1.92
CA GLY A 155 -12.70 20.59 2.99
C GLY A 155 -13.15 19.44 3.89
N ARG A 156 -14.40 19.46 4.36
CA ARG A 156 -14.99 18.41 5.19
C ARG A 156 -14.98 17.05 4.49
N ALA A 157 -15.34 17.00 3.22
CA ALA A 157 -15.28 15.77 2.42
C ALA A 157 -13.84 15.20 2.36
N PHE A 158 -12.84 16.06 2.12
CA PHE A 158 -11.43 15.63 2.08
C PHE A 158 -10.89 15.17 3.44
N SER A 159 -11.36 15.74 4.55
CA SER A 159 -10.92 15.30 5.89
C SER A 159 -11.34 13.88 6.25
N ARG A 160 -12.24 13.25 5.48
CA ARG A 160 -12.65 11.85 5.66
C ARG A 160 -11.64 10.86 5.09
N ILE A 161 -10.68 11.31 4.29
CA ILE A 161 -9.68 10.42 3.71
C ILE A 161 -8.70 9.99 4.82
N GLN A 162 -8.86 8.75 5.28
CA GLN A 162 -8.07 8.18 6.36
C GLN A 162 -6.56 8.19 6.01
N GLY A 163 -5.75 8.66 6.96
CA GLY A 163 -4.29 8.66 6.85
C GLY A 163 -3.67 9.79 6.01
N LEU A 164 -4.48 10.62 5.35
CA LEU A 164 -3.98 11.74 4.52
C LEU A 164 -4.00 13.09 5.26
N VAL A 165 -4.96 13.32 6.16
CA VAL A 165 -5.03 14.57 6.93
C VAL A 165 -5.53 14.31 8.36
N ALA A 166 -5.02 15.07 9.33
CA ALA A 166 -5.56 15.06 10.69
C ALA A 166 -7.03 15.53 10.67
N PRO A 167 -7.94 14.87 11.41
CA PRO A 167 -9.35 15.28 11.48
C PRO A 167 -9.49 16.79 11.76
N GLY A 168 -10.37 17.47 11.01
CA GLY A 168 -10.59 18.91 11.14
C GLY A 168 -9.61 19.82 10.39
N ASN A 169 -8.75 19.26 9.51
CA ASN A 169 -7.80 20.05 8.72
C ASN A 169 -7.85 19.65 7.23
N TYR A 170 -7.62 20.63 6.34
CA TYR A 170 -7.30 20.40 4.91
C TYR A 170 -6.56 21.63 4.34
N GLY A 171 -5.30 21.46 3.92
CA GLY A 171 -4.48 22.58 3.46
C GLY A 171 -4.30 23.66 4.54
N ARG A 172 -4.76 24.89 4.27
CA ARG A 172 -4.79 26.00 5.25
C ARG A 172 -6.12 26.15 5.99
N LEU A 173 -7.12 25.33 5.66
CA LEU A 173 -8.44 25.36 6.29
C LEU A 173 -8.44 24.47 7.53
N SER A 174 -9.00 24.98 8.63
CA SER A 174 -9.17 24.27 9.89
C SER A 174 -10.59 24.47 10.41
N TRP A 175 -11.20 23.41 10.95
CA TRP A 175 -12.50 23.46 11.62
C TRP A 175 -12.52 22.46 12.79
N VAL A 176 -13.52 22.61 13.67
CA VAL A 176 -13.70 21.70 14.81
C VAL A 176 -13.91 20.28 14.28
N PRO A 177 -13.14 19.28 14.75
CA PRO A 177 -13.38 17.89 14.42
C PRO A 177 -14.77 17.48 14.93
N GLU A 178 -15.76 17.41 14.04
CA GLU A 178 -17.06 16.87 14.35
C GLU A 178 -17.06 15.35 14.17
N GLN A 179 -17.88 14.64 14.95
CA GLN A 179 -18.20 13.24 14.65
C GLN A 179 -18.72 13.15 13.21
N MET A 180 -18.24 12.16 12.46
CA MET A 180 -18.74 11.91 11.10
C MET A 180 -20.26 11.79 11.14
N ARG A 181 -20.96 12.81 10.65
CA ARG A 181 -22.40 12.76 10.41
C ARG A 181 -22.65 12.48 8.94
N ASP A 182 -23.79 11.85 8.66
CA ASP A 182 -24.33 11.78 7.32
C ASP A 182 -24.78 13.19 6.90
N GLU A 183 -23.88 13.89 6.22
CA GLU A 183 -24.15 15.21 5.64
C GLU A 183 -25.10 15.06 4.45
N ASN A 184 -26.25 15.74 4.50
CA ASN A 184 -27.18 15.85 3.38
C ASN A 184 -27.17 17.28 2.83
N TRP A 185 -26.21 17.53 1.95
CA TRP A 185 -25.95 18.85 1.36
C TRP A 185 -27.17 19.45 0.68
N GLY A 186 -27.99 18.63 0.02
CA GLY A 186 -29.19 19.10 -0.66
C GLY A 186 -30.27 19.60 0.31
N SER A 187 -30.45 18.89 1.44
CA SER A 187 -31.41 19.29 2.47
C SER A 187 -30.96 20.56 3.21
N GLU A 188 -29.67 20.67 3.53
CA GLU A 188 -29.10 21.84 4.19
C GLU A 188 -29.16 23.08 3.31
N GLU A 189 -28.78 22.97 2.03
CA GLU A 189 -28.86 24.09 1.09
C GLU A 189 -30.32 24.51 0.87
N ARG A 190 -31.25 23.56 0.78
CA ARG A 190 -32.68 23.87 0.64
C ARG A 190 -33.23 24.65 1.83
N LEU A 191 -32.82 24.31 3.05
CA LEU A 191 -33.25 25.03 4.25
C LEU A 191 -32.68 26.46 4.27
N GLN A 192 -31.41 26.64 3.92
CA GLN A 192 -30.78 27.96 3.85
C GLN A 192 -31.38 28.84 2.74
N LEU A 193 -31.67 28.27 1.57
CA LEU A 193 -32.22 29.03 0.45
C LEU A 193 -33.71 29.36 0.61
N ARG A 194 -34.47 28.54 1.34
CA ARG A 194 -35.91 28.74 1.51
C ARG A 194 -36.23 30.12 2.11
N SER A 195 -35.61 30.48 3.23
CA SER A 195 -35.88 31.76 3.89
C SER A 195 -35.49 32.96 3.03
N VAL A 196 -34.43 32.82 2.23
CA VAL A 196 -33.98 33.85 1.29
C VAL A 196 -34.98 34.02 0.17
N ILE A 197 -35.43 32.93 -0.44
CA ILE A 197 -36.42 32.97 -1.52
C ILE A 197 -37.75 33.53 -1.01
N GLU A 198 -38.18 33.12 0.19
CA GLU A 198 -39.41 33.64 0.82
C GLU A 198 -39.35 35.16 1.04
N ASP A 199 -38.24 35.69 1.59
CA ASP A 199 -38.06 37.14 1.77
C ASP A 199 -38.03 37.89 0.43
N LEU A 200 -37.35 37.35 -0.59
CA LEU A 200 -37.32 37.93 -1.93
C LEU A 200 -38.72 38.02 -2.55
N LEU A 201 -39.49 36.94 -2.48
CA LEU A 201 -40.86 36.89 -3.01
C LEU A 201 -41.79 37.85 -2.27
N GLN A 202 -41.67 37.94 -0.94
CA GLN A 202 -42.47 38.85 -0.15
C GLN A 202 -42.19 40.32 -0.50
N ARG A 203 -40.92 40.69 -0.68
CA ARG A 203 -40.53 42.06 -1.11
C ARG A 203 -41.05 42.38 -2.51
N LEU A 204 -40.98 41.41 -3.42
CA LEU A 204 -41.53 41.57 -4.76
C LEU A 204 -43.04 41.83 -4.71
N GLU A 205 -43.78 41.08 -3.89
CA GLU A 205 -45.23 41.25 -3.72
C GLU A 205 -45.60 42.62 -3.13
N GLN A 206 -44.81 43.12 -2.17
CA GLN A 206 -44.98 44.46 -1.62
C GLN A 206 -44.78 45.55 -2.67
N GLU A 207 -43.74 45.42 -3.51
CA GLU A 207 -43.47 46.39 -4.56
C GLU A 207 -44.56 46.35 -5.65
N ILE A 208 -45.02 45.16 -6.06
CA ILE A 208 -46.15 44.99 -6.97
C ILE A 208 -47.39 45.71 -6.41
N SER A 209 -47.71 45.48 -5.15
CA SER A 209 -48.87 46.08 -4.47
C SER A 209 -48.76 47.61 -4.43
N LYS A 210 -47.56 48.14 -4.15
CA LYS A 210 -47.28 49.57 -4.14
C LYS A 210 -47.45 50.21 -5.52
N GLN A 211 -46.91 49.59 -6.57
CA GLN A 211 -47.04 50.09 -7.95
C GLN A 211 -48.48 50.05 -8.44
N GLN A 212 -49.24 49.00 -8.09
CA GLN A 212 -50.68 48.92 -8.37
C GLN A 212 -51.48 50.01 -7.65
N ALA A 213 -51.17 50.30 -6.39
CA ALA A 213 -51.82 51.37 -5.63
C ALA A 213 -51.56 52.75 -6.26
N LEU A 214 -50.34 53.01 -6.74
CA LEU A 214 -50.01 54.24 -7.47
C LEU A 214 -50.76 54.35 -8.80
N ALA A 215 -50.83 53.26 -9.58
CA ALA A 215 -51.53 53.24 -10.85
C ALA A 215 -53.06 53.43 -10.73
N ASN A 216 -53.65 53.01 -9.61
CA ASN A 216 -55.09 53.15 -9.34
C ASN A 216 -55.46 54.47 -8.62
N ALA A 217 -54.46 55.27 -8.23
CA ALA A 217 -54.66 56.58 -7.58
C ALA A 217 -54.77 57.74 -8.58
N GLU A 218 -54.56 57.48 -9.88
CA GLU A 218 -54.86 58.35 -11.03
C GLU A 218 -56.25 58.04 -11.61
#